data_AF-A0A7V9K719-F1
#
_entry.id   AF-A0A7V9K719-F1
#
_cell.length_a   1.000
_cell.length_b   1.000
_cell.length_c   1.000
_cell.angle_alpha   90.00
_cell.angle_beta   90.00
_cell.angle_gamma   90.00
#
_symmetry.space_group_name_H-M   'P 1'
#
loop_
_entity.id
_entity.type
_entity.pdbx_description
1 polymer ?
#
loop_
_entity_poly.entity_id
_entity_poly.type
_entity_poly.pdbx_seq_one_letter_code
_entity_poly.pdbx_strand_id
1 'polypeptide(L)' 'MALVLTACGGEDPAADTASEPESQEPPPALVIGGIPDQEVALLEERFDGVATYLSDEVGIPVRYQPSV' A
#
# COMPACT_ATOMS: atom_id res chain seq x y z
N MET A 1 38.46 -37.60 -18.17
CA MET A 1 37.16 -38.10 -17.72
C MET A 1 36.11 -37.24 -18.40
N ALA A 2 35.46 -37.80 -19.42
CA ALA A 2 34.35 -37.17 -20.13
C ALA A 2 33.05 -37.80 -19.65
N LEU A 3 32.02 -37.00 -19.40
CA LEU A 3 30.66 -37.26 -19.91
C LEU A 3 29.81 -35.98 -19.81
N VAL A 4 29.18 -35.65 -20.94
CA VAL A 4 28.17 -34.61 -21.18
C VAL A 4 26.79 -35.22 -20.93
N LEU A 5 25.81 -34.41 -20.48
CA LEU A 5 24.38 -34.61 -20.77
C LEU A 5 23.64 -33.27 -20.83
N THR A 6 23.16 -33.00 -22.03
CA THR A 6 22.24 -31.96 -22.52
C THR A 6 20.81 -32.20 -22.06
N ALA A 7 19.99 -31.15 -21.89
CA ALA A 7 18.56 -31.19 -22.25
C ALA A 7 18.00 -29.78 -22.49
N CYS A 8 17.33 -29.62 -23.62
CA CYS A 8 16.74 -28.41 -24.18
C CYS A 8 15.36 -28.07 -23.59
N GLY A 9 15.04 -26.77 -23.66
CA GLY A 9 13.71 -26.17 -23.64
C GLY A 9 13.95 -24.65 -23.56
N GLY A 10 14.03 -23.88 -24.65
CA GLY A 10 13.11 -23.86 -25.78
C GLY A 10 12.01 -22.86 -25.45
N GLU A 11 12.26 -21.57 -25.71
CA GLU A 11 11.31 -20.51 -26.09
C GLU A 11 12.00 -19.15 -25.93
N ASP A 12 12.22 -18.43 -27.03
CA ASP A 12 12.33 -16.98 -27.01
C ASP A 12 11.03 -16.40 -26.43
N PRO A 13 11.11 -15.35 -25.60
CA PRO A 13 10.18 -14.25 -25.80
C PRO A 13 10.95 -12.95 -25.98
N ALA A 14 11.15 -12.60 -27.24
CA ALA A 14 10.90 -11.23 -27.65
C ALA A 14 9.40 -10.95 -27.44
N ALA A 15 9.01 -10.61 -26.22
CA ALA A 15 7.76 -9.95 -25.84
C ALA A 15 7.71 -9.88 -24.31
N ASP A 16 8.34 -8.87 -23.70
CA ASP A 16 7.78 -8.32 -22.47
C ASP A 16 7.02 -7.07 -22.87
N THR A 17 5.81 -7.35 -23.34
CA THR A 17 4.61 -6.53 -23.21
C THR A 17 4.85 -5.41 -22.21
N ALA A 18 4.89 -4.16 -22.69
CA ALA A 18 4.77 -3.00 -21.84
C ALA A 18 3.58 -3.25 -20.91
N SER A 19 3.86 -3.55 -19.65
CA SER A 19 2.83 -3.72 -18.65
C SER A 19 2.09 -2.38 -18.61
N GLU A 20 0.86 -2.39 -19.10
CA GLU A 20 -0.12 -1.36 -18.76
C GLU A 20 -0.06 -1.18 -17.24
N PRO A 21 -0.14 0.06 -16.73
CA PRO A 21 -0.02 0.31 -15.31
C PRO A 21 -1.16 -0.45 -14.64
N GLU A 22 -0.82 -1.56 -13.99
CA GLU A 22 -1.72 -2.25 -13.08
C GLU A 22 -2.10 -1.18 -12.06
N SER A 23 -3.36 -0.75 -12.11
CA SER A 23 -3.92 0.17 -11.12
C SER A 23 -3.83 -0.53 -9.77
N GLN A 24 -2.69 -0.38 -9.10
CA GLN A 24 -2.51 -0.81 -7.73
C GLN A 24 -3.48 0.01 -6.91
N GLU A 25 -4.61 -0.62 -6.54
CA GLU A 25 -5.48 -0.07 -5.52
C GLU A 25 -4.61 0.21 -4.28
N PRO A 26 -4.74 1.42 -3.70
CA PRO A 26 -3.95 1.75 -2.53
C PRO A 26 -4.22 0.74 -1.42
N PRO A 27 -3.19 0.41 -0.61
CA PRO A 27 -3.35 -0.52 0.50
C PRO A 27 -4.48 -0.05 1.43
N PRO A 28 -5.23 -0.99 2.03
CA PRO A 28 -6.33 -0.65 2.93
C PRO A 28 -5.81 0.20 4.10
N ALA A 29 -6.52 1.30 4.39
CA ALA A 29 -6.18 2.22 5.47
C ALA A 29 -7.19 2.10 6.62
N LEU A 30 -6.71 2.10 7.86
CA LEU A 30 -7.55 2.29 9.04
C LEU A 30 -7.93 3.77 9.17
N VAL A 31 -9.18 4.02 9.54
CA VAL A 31 -9.73 5.37 9.61
C VAL A 31 -10.20 5.68 11.02
N ILE A 32 -9.69 6.78 11.59
CA ILE A 32 -10.19 7.36 12.83
C ILE A 32 -11.32 8.31 12.44
N GLY A 33 -12.57 7.95 12.76
CA GLY A 33 -13.73 8.79 12.47
C GLY A 33 -13.88 9.95 13.46
N GLY A 34 -14.19 11.15 12.94
CA GLY A 34 -14.56 12.31 13.76
C GLY A 34 -16.00 12.24 14.28
N ILE A 35 -16.31 13.00 15.33
CA ILE A 35 -17.70 13.26 15.76
C ILE A 35 -18.11 14.61 15.16
N PRO A 36 -19.28 14.73 14.48
CA PRO A 36 -19.62 15.90 13.67
C PRO A 36 -19.75 17.22 14.44
N ASP A 37 -20.03 17.17 15.75
CA ASP A 37 -20.23 18.36 16.58
C ASP A 37 -18.92 18.94 17.20
N GLN A 38 -17.76 18.50 16.70
CA GLN A 38 -16.45 18.88 17.24
C GLN A 38 -15.66 19.81 16.31
N GLU A 39 -14.73 20.58 16.88
CA GLU A 39 -13.88 21.51 16.13
C GLU A 39 -12.86 20.76 15.26
N VAL A 40 -13.17 20.63 13.96
CA VAL A 40 -12.40 19.80 13.01
C VAL A 40 -10.92 20.15 12.98
N ALA A 41 -10.56 21.44 12.90
CA ALA A 41 -9.17 21.88 12.80
C ALA A 41 -8.33 21.45 14.02
N LEU A 42 -8.91 21.54 15.23
CA LEU A 42 -8.27 21.11 16.46
C LEU A 42 -8.10 19.59 16.51
N LEU A 43 -9.09 18.85 15.98
CA LEU A 43 -9.02 17.39 15.92
C LEU A 43 -8.01 16.89 14.90
N GLU A 44 -7.93 17.52 13.73
CA GLU A 44 -6.92 17.20 12.72
C GLU A 44 -5.50 17.33 13.31
N GLU A 45 -5.20 18.46 13.96
CA GLU A 45 -3.90 18.66 14.62
C GLU A 45 -3.60 17.59 15.67
N ARG A 46 -4.60 17.24 16.50
CA ARG A 46 -4.41 16.27 17.60
C ARG A 46 -4.30 14.84 17.12
N PHE A 47 -5.07 14.45 16.11
CA PHE A 47 -5.10 13.09 15.61
C PHE A 47 -4.00 12.78 14.60
N ASP A 48 -3.32 13.77 14.06
CA ASP A 48 -2.17 13.55 13.17
C ASP A 48 -1.05 12.75 13.86
N GLY A 49 -0.68 13.15 15.08
CA GLY A 49 0.31 12.42 15.89
C GLY A 49 -0.15 11.01 16.29
N VAL A 50 -1.45 10.84 16.58
CA VAL A 50 -2.03 9.54 16.92
C VAL A 50 -2.04 8.61 15.70
N ALA A 51 -2.44 9.13 14.54
CA ALA A 51 -2.45 8.39 13.29
C ALA A 51 -1.03 7.94 12.90
N THR A 52 -0.04 8.83 13.04
CA THR A 52 1.38 8.52 12.80
C THR A 52 1.85 7.37 13.71
N TYR A 53 1.64 7.50 15.02
CA TYR A 53 2.03 6.46 15.97
C TYR A 53 1.37 5.10 15.68
N LEU A 54 0.07 5.11 15.39
CA LEU A 54 -0.64 3.88 15.08
C LEU A 54 -0.14 3.26 13.77
N SER A 55 0.11 4.06 12.74
CA SER A 55 0.71 3.58 11.49
C SER A 55 2.03 2.87 11.70
N ASP A 56 2.90 3.42 12.53
CA ASP A 56 4.19 2.81 12.86
C ASP A 56 4.03 1.49 13.63
N GLU A 57 3.07 1.43 14.56
CA GLU A 57 2.83 0.26 15.41
C GLU A 57 2.12 -0.89 14.66
N VAL A 58 1.12 -0.58 13.84
CA VAL A 58 0.32 -1.61 13.15
C VAL A 58 0.84 -1.96 11.76
N GLY A 59 1.75 -1.16 11.21
CA GLY A 59 2.36 -1.38 9.89
C GLY A 59 1.42 -1.17 8.71
N ILE A 60 0.28 -0.49 8.91
CA ILE A 60 -0.67 -0.12 7.85
C ILE A 60 -1.01 1.38 7.92
N PRO A 61 -1.44 2.00 6.81
CA PRO A 61 -1.81 3.41 6.82
C PRO A 61 -2.98 3.68 7.77
N VAL A 62 -2.84 4.69 8.60
CA VAL A 62 -3.89 5.18 9.51
C VAL A 62 -4.08 6.67 9.23
N ARG A 63 -5.34 7.12 9.14
CA ARG A 63 -5.65 8.54 8.94
C ARG A 63 -6.90 8.96 9.70
N TYR A 64 -6.93 10.23 10.10
CA TYR A 64 -8.15 10.86 10.61
C TYR A 64 -9.07 11.24 9.43
N GLN A 65 -10.37 11.00 9.60
CA GLN A 65 -11.40 11.43 8.67
C GLN A 65 -12.49 12.16 9.45
N PRO A 66 -12.65 13.48 9.26
CA PRO A 66 -13.75 14.24 9.84
C PRO A 66 -15.10 13.67 9.41
N SER A 67 -16.08 13.70 10.32
CA SER A 67 -17.48 13.46 9.98
C SER A 67 -18.13 14.80 9.64
N VAL A 68 -18.47 14.98 8.36
CA VAL A 68 -19.17 16.16 7.83
C VAL A 68 -20.69 16.01 7.93
#